data_AF-A0A0F4U369-F1
#
_entry.id   AF-A0A0F4U369-F1
#
_cell.length_a   1.000
_cell.length_b   1.000
_cell.length_c   1.000
_cell.angle_alpha   90.00
_cell.angle_beta   90.00
_cell.angle_gamma   90.00
#
_symmetry.space_group_name_H-M   'P 1'
#
loop_
_entity.id
_entity.type
_entity.pdbx_description
1 polymer ?
#
loop_
_entity_poly.entity_id
_entity_poly.type
_entity_poly.pdbx_seq_one_letter_code
_entity_poly.pdbx_strand_id
1 'polypeptide(L)' 'MAKETKLAPLNQQKNTVRYVKILKYAINVLGNQRLAKDWLKRPCKGLEGNIPLELIRNSHGFQKVENYLARIEHGVYQ' A
#
# COMPACT_ATOMS: atom_id res chain seq x y z
N MET A 1 -29.81 7.00 -25.87
CA MET A 1 -29.81 7.53 -24.49
C MET A 1 -28.53 7.03 -23.83
N ALA A 2 -27.49 7.86 -23.71
CA ALA A 2 -26.18 7.41 -23.22
C ALA A 2 -25.62 8.42 -22.23
N LYS A 3 -25.69 8.13 -20.93
CA LYS A 3 -24.93 8.81 -19.87
C LYS A 3 -24.66 7.85 -18.71
N GLU A 4 -23.99 6.73 -19.01
CA GLU A 4 -23.18 6.06 -18.00
C GLU A 4 -21.77 6.65 -18.10
N THR A 5 -21.21 7.13 -16.98
CA THR A 5 -19.77 7.31 -16.66
C THR A 5 -19.58 8.53 -15.75
N LYS A 6 -19.88 8.38 -14.45
CA LYS A 6 -19.37 9.26 -13.38
C LYS A 6 -19.12 8.47 -12.09
N LEU A 7 -18.24 7.45 -12.15
CA LEU A 7 -17.77 6.74 -10.95
C LEU A 7 -16.28 7.00 -10.64
N ALA A 8 -15.61 7.85 -11.43
CA ALA A 8 -14.18 8.15 -11.31
C ALA A 8 -13.71 8.80 -9.97
N PRO A 9 -14.46 9.69 -9.28
CA PRO A 9 -13.89 10.40 -8.14
C PRO A 9 -13.79 9.54 -6.86
N LEU A 10 -14.68 8.57 -6.67
CA LEU A 10 -14.69 7.73 -5.46
C LEU A 10 -13.53 6.74 -5.43
N ASN A 11 -13.20 6.13 -6.57
CA ASN A 11 -12.11 5.16 -6.64
C ASN A 11 -10.75 5.84 -6.48
N GLN A 12 -10.59 7.04 -7.02
CA GLN A 12 -9.36 7.82 -6.89
C GLN A 12 -9.14 8.29 -5.45
N GLN A 13 -10.19 8.76 -4.77
CA GLN A 13 -10.12 9.12 -3.35
C GLN A 13 -9.79 7.92 -2.45
N LYS A 14 -10.43 6.76 -2.68
CA LYS A 14 -10.14 5.53 -1.92
C LYS A 14 -8.68 5.09 -2.05
N ASN A 15 -8.11 5.18 -3.26
CA ASN A 15 -6.71 4.83 -3.50
C ASN A 15 -5.75 5.80 -2.80
N THR A 16 -6.05 7.11 -2.81
CA THR A 16 -5.24 8.12 -2.11
C THR A 16 -5.24 7.88 -0.59
N VAL A 17 -6.40 7.60 0.01
CA VAL A 17 -6.49 7.34 1.45
C VAL A 17 -5.67 6.11 1.84
N ARG A 18 -5.79 5.02 1.06
CA ARG A 18 -4.99 3.80 1.28
C ARG A 18 -3.50 4.05 1.13
N TYR A 19 -3.09 4.80 0.11
CA TYR A 19 -1.69 5.18 -0.10
C TYR A 19 -1.13 5.94 1.10
N VAL A 20 -1.84 6.97 1.59
CA VAL A 20 -1.40 7.76 2.74
C VAL A 20 -1.29 6.88 3.99
N LYS A 21 -2.26 5.97 4.21
CA LYS A 21 -2.25 5.06 5.36
C LYS A 21 -1.03 4.13 5.33
N ILE A 22 -0.75 3.48 4.20
CA ILE A 22 0.41 2.58 4.06
C ILE A 22 1.73 3.35 4.09
N LEU A 23 1.79 4.53 3.48
CA LEU A 23 2.98 5.36 3.53
C LEU A 23 3.33 5.74 4.97
N LYS A 24 2.35 6.22 5.75
CA LYS A 24 2.54 6.51 7.17
C LYS A 24 2.99 5.28 7.94
N TYR A 25 2.38 4.13 7.66
CA TYR A 25 2.74 2.90 8.35
C TYR A 25 4.17 2.46 8.02
N ALA A 26 4.51 2.41 6.73
CA ALA A 26 5.85 2.12 6.27
C ALA A 26 6.90 3.10 6.80
N ILE A 27 6.56 4.38 7.02
CA ILE A 27 7.44 5.35 7.70
C ILE A 27 7.71 4.94 9.14
N ASN A 28 6.68 4.51 9.87
CA ASN A 28 6.82 4.07 11.26
C ASN A 28 7.69 2.82 11.36
N VAL A 29 7.45 1.86 10.46
CA VAL A 29 8.14 0.56 10.45
C VAL A 29 9.58 0.66 9.92
N LEU A 30 9.80 1.39 8.82
CA LEU A 30 11.13 1.54 8.20
C LEU A 30 11.94 2.71 8.79
N GLY A 31 11.31 3.54 9.63
CA GLY A 31 11.91 4.72 10.27
C GLY A 31 12.21 5.90 9.34
N ASN A 32 11.98 5.79 8.02
CA ASN A 32 12.31 6.86 7.08
C ASN A 32 11.31 6.99 5.93
N GLN A 33 10.85 8.23 5.69
CA GLN A 33 9.95 8.56 4.58
C GLN A 33 10.53 8.25 3.20
N ARG A 34 11.82 8.47 2.99
CA ARG A 34 12.44 8.21 1.69
C ARG A 34 12.50 6.71 1.43
N LEU A 35 12.84 5.91 2.44
CA LEU A 35 12.79 4.45 2.37
C LEU A 35 11.38 3.93 2.15
N ALA A 36 10.38 4.45 2.87
CA ALA A 36 8.99 4.05 2.69
C ALA A 36 8.47 4.33 1.28
N LYS A 37 8.76 5.52 0.73
CA LYS A 37 8.37 5.88 -0.64
C LYS A 37 9.08 5.02 -1.68
N ASP A 38 10.36 4.75 -1.48
CA ASP A 38 11.16 3.91 -2.39
C ASP A 38 10.68 2.45 -2.33
N TRP A 39 10.44 1.92 -1.13
CA TRP A 39 9.88 0.58 -0.91
C TRP A 39 8.50 0.40 -1.56
N LEU A 40 7.61 1.38 -1.44
CA LEU A 40 6.28 1.36 -2.08
C LEU A 40 6.35 1.22 -3.60
N LYS A 41 7.39 1.78 -4.22
CA LYS A 41 7.61 1.75 -5.67
C LYS A 41 8.43 0.54 -6.14
N ARG A 42 9.06 -0.19 -5.21
CA ARG A 42 9.87 -1.37 -5.53
C ARG A 42 9.08 -2.65 -5.36
N PRO A 43 9.30 -3.65 -6.22
CA PRO A 43 8.76 -4.99 -6.00
C PRO A 43 9.36 -5.56 -4.70
N CYS A 44 8.51 -6.00 -3.79
CA CYS A 44 8.95 -6.53 -2.51
C CYS A 44 8.88 -8.06 -2.52
N LYS A 45 10.01 -8.72 -2.25
CA LYS A 45 10.08 -10.19 -2.26
C LYS A 45 9.12 -10.83 -1.24
N GLY A 46 8.91 -10.17 -0.09
CA GLY A 46 7.94 -10.62 0.92
C GLY A 46 6.47 -10.49 0.51
N LEU A 47 6.18 -9.78 -0.57
CA LEU A 47 4.86 -9.66 -1.20
C LEU A 47 4.81 -10.44 -2.52
N GLU A 48 5.54 -11.56 -2.61
CA GLU A 48 5.62 -12.40 -3.81
C GLU A 48 6.20 -11.66 -5.04
N GLY A 49 7.04 -10.64 -4.80
CA GLY A 49 7.61 -9.80 -5.86
C GLY A 49 6.67 -8.73 -6.39
N ASN A 50 5.48 -8.55 -5.79
CA ASN A 50 4.54 -7.52 -6.21
C ASN A 50 4.94 -6.13 -5.71
N ILE A 51 4.50 -5.10 -6.44
CA ILE A 51 4.71 -3.70 -6.08
C ILE A 51 3.62 -3.30 -5.07
N PRO A 52 3.99 -2.83 -3.85
CA PRO A 52 3.03 -2.42 -2.83
C PRO A 52 2.03 -1.36 -3.35
N LEU A 53 2.51 -0.41 -4.16
CA LEU A 53 1.70 0.64 -4.75
C LEU A 53 0.55 0.11 -5.64
N GLU A 54 0.78 -1.00 -6.35
CA GLU A 54 -0.26 -1.63 -7.16
C GLU A 54 -1.19 -2.48 -6.29
N LEU A 55 -0.64 -3.15 -5.26
CA LEU A 55 -1.42 -3.96 -4.33
C LEU A 55 -2.44 -3.15 -3.53
N ILE A 56 -2.11 -1.94 -3.08
CA ILE A 56 -3.02 -1.10 -2.30
C ILE A 56 -4.26 -0.63 -3.08
N ARG A 57 -4.24 -0.71 -4.42
CA ARG A 57 -5.41 -0.42 -5.28
C ARG A 57 -6.50 -1.48 -5.09
N ASN A 58 -6.10 -2.70 -4.70
CA ASN A 58 -7.01 -3.78 -4.31
C ASN A 58 -7.16 -3.84 -2.78
N SER A 59 -8.36 -4.13 -2.28
CA SER A 59 -8.59 -4.30 -0.84
C SER A 59 -7.81 -5.48 -0.26
N HIS A 60 -7.70 -6.59 -1.01
CA HIS A 60 -6.90 -7.75 -0.61
C HIS A 60 -5.40 -7.47 -0.59
N GLY A 61 -4.90 -6.77 -1.62
CA GLY A 61 -3.50 -6.38 -1.70
C GLY A 61 -3.13 -5.40 -0.59
N PHE A 62 -4.03 -4.47 -0.24
CA PHE A 62 -3.86 -3.57 0.89
C PHE A 62 -3.65 -4.32 2.21
N GLN A 63 -4.48 -5.31 2.54
CA GLN A 63 -4.30 -6.14 3.75
C GLN A 63 -2.99 -6.92 3.73
N LYS A 64 -2.57 -7.47 2.58
CA LYS A 64 -1.27 -8.15 2.46
C LYS A 64 -0.11 -7.20 2.82
N VAL A 65 -0.13 -5.97 2.29
CA VAL A 65 0.90 -4.95 2.55
C VAL A 65 0.87 -4.51 4.02
N GLU A 66 -0.31 -4.29 4.59
CA GLU A 66 -0.48 -3.91 5.99
C GLU A 66 0.05 -5.01 6.93
N ASN A 67 -0.32 -6.27 6.70
CA ASN A 67 0.17 -7.41 7.48
C ASN A 67 1.70 -7.59 7.34
N TYR A 68 2.26 -7.37 6.15
CA TYR A 68 3.70 -7.43 5.95
C TYR A 68 4.44 -6.37 6.76
N LEU A 69 3.96 -5.13 6.76
CA LEU A 69 4.54 -4.05 7.58
C LEU A 69 4.38 -4.35 9.08
N ALA A 70 3.23 -4.86 9.52
CA ALA A 70 3.01 -5.26 10.90
C ALA A 70 3.98 -6.36 11.36
N ARG A 71 4.29 -7.34 10.50
CA ARG A 71 5.28 -8.37 10.80
C ARG A 71 6.69 -7.80 10.99
N ILE A 72 7.05 -6.78 10.20
CA ILE A 72 8.33 -6.08 10.36
C ILE A 72 8.32 -5.26 11.66
N GLU A 73 7.24 -4.55 11.95
CA GLU A 73 7.08 -3.70 13.14
C GLU A 73 7.16 -4.50 14.44
N HIS A 74 6.45 -5.62 14.51
CA HIS A 74 6.45 -6.52 15.66
C HIS A 74 7.75 -7.31 15.79
N GLY A 75 8.71 -7.15 14.88
CA GLY A 75 10.00 -7.83 14.94
C GLY A 75 9.89 -9.34 14.84
N VAL A 76 8.85 -9.87 14.19
CA VAL A 76 8.66 -11.33 14.01
C VAL A 76 9.57 -11.81 12.87
N TYR A 77 10.87 -11.67 13.09
CA TYR A 77 11.92 -12.51 12.53
C TYR A 77 12.57 -13.20 13.73
N GLN A 78 12.03 -14.37 14.10
CA GLN A 78 12.80 -15.38 14.83
C GLN A 78 13.63 -16.18 13.84
#